data_AF-A0A9N9HS27-F1
#
_entry.id   AF-A0A9N9HS27-F1
#
_cell.length_a   1.000
_cell.length_b   1.000
_cell.length_c   1.000
_cell.angle_alpha   90.00
_cell.angle_beta   90.00
_cell.angle_gamma   90.00
#
_symmetry.space_group_name_H-M   'P 1'
#
loop_
_entity.id
_entity.type
_entity.pdbx_description
1 polymer ?
#
loop_
_entity_poly.entity_id
_entity_poly.type
_entity_poly.pdbx_seq_one_letter_code
_entity_poly.pdbx_strand_id
1 'polypeptide(L)'
;KKLDKYQKENENLRNLVANLEKVPAEQEAAQIKRNLAGKDIFMSDFINLLTSKRKALGKKIRLSKRSLNNLQQSNDKFNQLLNQERYQTRQINVELQQEKTNYRDAVINLVKEKSQARKATVALKKRALELKNDLNSKRNEINNLKTKITTAEQDLGIGLNAEKEKERDEFESQLVHAQTESRNYKEQLEQQKDYQEVKQERDQLKTKLNQKEIEYNNSLQQKENQIITKIISELKLGLDKEANLEQVLDKVKELIINKNPETILHQQIAEKDKEIKKLREQNEKNYLPITRKQVEKKIKSLGIKSSIYEKKMLQLTSPQELENFYQEVINKEISKSREQERKVNNLNIVL
;
A
#
# COMPACT_ATOMS: atom_id res chain seq x y z
N LYS A 1 6.33 -5.71 13.87
CA LYS A 1 7.73 -6.16 13.60
C LYS A 1 8.57 -5.13 12.84
N LYS A 2 8.34 -4.82 11.55
CA LYS A 2 9.13 -3.77 10.86
C LYS A 2 8.88 -2.37 11.44
N LEU A 3 7.62 -2.04 11.75
CA LEU A 3 7.24 -0.78 12.38
C LEU A 3 7.90 -0.58 13.76
N ASP A 4 7.91 -1.62 14.61
CA ASP A 4 8.55 -1.58 15.93
C ASP A 4 10.06 -1.35 15.84
N LYS A 5 10.72 -1.94 14.81
CA LYS A 5 12.15 -1.72 14.56
C LYS A 5 12.43 -0.25 14.23
N TYR A 6 11.61 0.36 13.36
CA TYR A 6 11.75 1.77 13.01
C TYR A 6 11.47 2.71 14.18
N GLN A 7 10.47 2.41 15.03
CA GLN A 7 10.19 3.22 16.21
C GLN A 7 11.35 3.22 17.20
N LYS A 8 11.98 2.05 17.41
CA LYS A 8 13.12 1.89 18.32
C LYS A 8 14.39 2.60 17.82
N GLU A 9 14.64 2.57 16.51
CA GLU A 9 15.74 3.35 15.90
C GLU A 9 15.50 4.87 16.03
N ASN A 10 14.26 5.33 15.88
CA ASN A 10 13.93 6.75 16.00
C ASN A 10 14.08 7.27 17.44
N GLU A 11 13.77 6.44 18.44
CA GLU A 11 13.94 6.75 19.86
C GLU A 11 15.43 6.85 20.24
N ASN A 12 16.26 5.95 19.72
CA ASN A 12 17.72 6.01 19.90
C ASN A 12 18.33 7.30 19.32
N LEU A 13 17.85 7.74 18.14
CA LEU A 13 18.31 9.00 17.53
C LEU A 13 17.89 10.23 18.35
N ARG A 14 16.68 10.23 18.93
CA ARG A 14 16.23 11.30 19.82
C ARG A 14 17.11 11.41 21.08
N ASN A 15 17.46 10.28 21.68
CA ASN A 15 18.33 10.24 22.86
C ASN A 15 19.75 10.73 22.55
N LEU A 16 20.29 10.37 21.38
CA LEU A 16 21.61 10.84 20.93
C LEU A 16 21.62 12.37 20.74
N VAL A 17 20.58 12.93 20.12
CA VAL A 17 20.45 14.38 19.90
C VAL A 17 20.29 15.12 21.24
N ALA A 18 19.49 14.59 22.17
CA ALA A 18 19.30 15.19 23.49
C ALA A 18 20.60 15.23 24.33
N ASN A 19 21.46 14.22 24.17
CA ASN A 19 22.77 14.18 24.86
C ASN A 19 23.77 15.18 24.25
N LEU A 20 23.70 15.43 22.95
CA LEU A 20 24.53 16.44 22.28
C LEU A 20 24.10 17.88 22.62
N GLU A 21 22.85 18.11 23.02
CA GLU A 21 22.33 19.42 23.45
C GLU A 21 22.76 19.81 24.89
N LYS A 22 23.24 18.87 25.72
CA LYS A 22 23.56 19.11 27.14
C LYS A 22 24.96 19.65 27.43
N VAL A 23 25.85 19.81 26.43
CA VAL A 23 27.20 20.34 26.65
C VAL A 23 27.19 21.87 26.41
N PRO A 24 27.29 22.72 27.45
CA PRO A 24 27.20 24.16 27.28
C PRO A 24 28.42 24.67 26.52
N ALA A 25 28.19 25.13 25.28
CA ALA A 25 29.22 25.58 24.35
C ALA A 25 30.12 26.72 24.86
N GLU A 26 29.64 27.46 25.86
CA GLU A 26 30.27 28.68 26.36
C GLU A 26 31.26 28.42 27.49
N GLN A 27 31.05 27.38 28.30
CA GLN A 27 31.92 27.08 29.45
C GLN A 27 33.25 26.45 29.01
N GLU A 28 33.24 25.48 28.09
CA GLU A 28 34.48 24.91 27.54
C GLU A 28 35.28 25.94 26.73
N ALA A 29 34.61 26.79 25.94
CA ALA A 29 35.28 27.81 25.15
C ALA A 29 35.93 28.91 26.02
N ALA A 30 35.28 29.29 27.13
CA ALA A 30 35.83 30.25 28.08
C ALA A 30 37.03 29.68 28.87
N GLN A 31 36.97 28.39 29.22
CA GLN A 31 38.04 27.72 29.96
C GLN A 31 39.27 27.46 29.08
N ILE A 32 39.07 27.11 27.80
CA ILE A 32 40.15 27.00 26.81
C ILE A 32 40.80 28.37 26.53
N LYS A 33 40.01 29.46 26.45
CA LYS A 33 40.55 30.83 26.27
C LYS A 33 41.40 31.29 27.46
N ARG A 34 41.00 30.99 28.70
CA ARG A 34 41.79 31.36 29.90
C ARG A 34 43.12 30.61 29.97
N ASN A 35 43.15 29.36 29.55
CA ASN A 35 44.36 28.51 29.63
C ASN A 35 45.40 28.80 28.53
N LEU A 36 45.10 29.67 27.56
CA LEU A 36 45.95 29.96 26.39
C LEU A 36 46.44 31.41 26.32
N ALA A 37 46.15 32.23 27.34
CA ALA A 37 46.66 33.60 27.45
C ALA A 37 48.19 33.58 27.70
N GLY A 38 48.96 33.48 26.62
CA GLY A 38 50.43 33.52 26.66
C GLY A 38 51.15 32.79 25.51
N LYS A 39 50.45 32.02 24.66
CA LYS A 39 51.07 31.33 23.51
C LYS A 39 50.42 31.71 22.19
N ASP A 40 51.20 32.46 21.40
CA ASP A 40 51.26 32.59 19.93
C ASP A 40 49.97 32.71 19.11
N ILE A 41 50.01 33.67 18.19
CA ILE A 41 49.04 34.00 17.13
C ILE A 41 48.45 32.74 16.45
N PHE A 42 49.26 31.68 16.28
CA PHE A 42 48.86 30.38 15.74
C PHE A 42 47.69 29.70 16.49
N MET A 43 47.62 29.81 17.82
CA MET A 43 46.54 29.19 18.59
C MET A 43 45.21 29.94 18.41
N SER A 44 45.26 31.25 18.14
CA SER A 44 44.07 32.06 17.91
C SER A 44 43.39 31.68 16.58
N ASP A 45 44.17 31.48 15.52
CA ASP A 45 43.66 31.07 14.21
C ASP A 45 43.07 29.66 14.24
N PHE A 46 43.70 28.74 14.97
CA PHE A 46 43.18 27.40 15.16
C PHE A 46 41.85 27.40 15.94
N ILE A 47 41.73 28.19 17.02
CA ILE A 47 40.47 28.35 17.75
C ILE A 47 39.38 28.96 16.86
N ASN A 48 39.72 29.95 16.05
CA ASN A 48 38.79 30.58 15.11
C ASN A 48 38.30 29.57 14.05
N LEU A 49 39.20 28.73 13.52
CA LEU A 49 38.86 27.65 12.60
C LEU A 49 37.95 26.59 13.22
N LEU A 50 38.23 26.15 14.46
CA LEU A 50 37.36 25.21 15.17
C LEU A 50 35.98 25.82 15.44
N THR A 51 35.94 27.10 15.82
CA THR A 51 34.70 27.83 16.07
C THR A 51 33.87 27.96 14.78
N SER A 52 34.49 28.27 13.65
CA SER A 52 33.82 28.38 12.36
C SER A 52 33.29 27.02 11.88
N LYS A 53 34.09 25.95 12.00
CA LYS A 53 33.66 24.57 11.70
C LYS A 53 32.50 24.13 12.59
N ARG A 54 32.55 24.41 13.89
CA ARG A 54 31.45 24.12 14.84
C ARG A 54 30.17 24.85 14.45
N LYS A 55 30.25 26.14 14.11
CA LYS A 55 29.10 26.94 13.62
C LYS A 55 28.52 26.35 12.33
N ALA A 56 29.37 25.97 11.37
CA ALA A 56 28.95 25.34 10.12
C ALA A 56 28.25 23.98 10.36
N LEU A 57 28.82 23.15 11.25
CA LEU A 57 28.20 21.88 11.64
C LEU A 57 26.85 22.10 12.32
N GLY A 58 26.74 23.07 13.23
CA GLY A 58 25.47 23.43 13.87
C GLY A 58 24.39 23.87 12.88
N LYS A 59 24.76 24.63 11.83
CA LYS A 59 23.85 24.97 10.73
C LYS A 59 23.38 23.73 9.97
N LYS A 60 24.30 22.81 9.62
CA LYS A 60 23.96 21.55 8.93
C LYS A 60 23.02 20.68 9.77
N ILE A 61 23.26 20.55 11.07
CA ILE A 61 22.40 19.80 12.00
C ILE A 61 20.98 20.40 12.03
N ARG A 62 20.86 21.73 12.13
CA ARG A 62 19.54 22.42 12.12
C ARG A 62 18.78 22.18 10.82
N LEU A 63 19.45 22.24 9.67
CA LEU A 63 18.84 21.96 8.37
C LEU A 63 18.37 20.50 8.28
N SER A 64 19.20 19.56 8.73
CA SER A 64 18.83 18.14 8.78
C SER A 64 17.62 17.89 9.68
N LYS A 65 17.57 18.51 10.87
CA LYS A 65 16.41 18.43 11.80
C LYS A 65 15.12 18.97 11.18
N ARG A 66 15.19 20.09 10.44
CA ARG A 66 14.04 20.63 9.69
C ARG A 66 13.59 19.66 8.59
N SER A 67 14.53 19.11 7.83
CA SER A 67 14.22 18.13 6.78
C SER A 67 13.56 16.87 7.36
N LEU A 68 14.05 16.37 8.49
CA LEU A 68 13.47 15.22 9.17
C LEU A 68 12.03 15.50 9.64
N ASN A 69 11.78 16.68 10.24
CA ASN A 69 10.43 17.07 10.64
C ASN A 69 9.48 17.19 9.44
N ASN A 70 9.94 17.75 8.31
CA ASN A 70 9.12 17.83 7.09
C ASN A 70 8.77 16.44 6.55
N LEU A 71 9.73 15.49 6.57
CA LEU A 71 9.48 14.11 6.18
C LEU A 71 8.49 13.42 7.12
N GLN A 72 8.62 13.64 8.42
CA GLN A 72 7.69 13.12 9.43
C GLN A 72 6.26 13.60 9.15
N GLN A 73 6.08 14.92 8.94
CA GLN A 73 4.78 15.51 8.63
C GLN A 73 4.19 14.99 7.31
N SER A 74 5.04 14.83 6.29
CA SER A 74 4.61 14.28 4.99
C SER A 74 4.16 12.82 5.13
N ASN A 75 4.88 12.01 5.92
CA ASN A 75 4.51 10.63 6.22
C ASN A 75 3.17 10.56 6.99
N ASP A 76 2.95 11.44 7.97
CA ASP A 76 1.68 11.49 8.70
C ASP A 76 0.51 11.84 7.76
N LYS A 77 0.71 12.82 6.87
CA LYS A 77 -0.29 13.19 5.85
C LYS A 77 -0.55 12.05 4.86
N PHE A 78 0.49 11.34 4.44
CA PHE A 78 0.35 10.16 3.57
C PHE A 78 -0.48 9.07 4.24
N ASN A 79 -0.22 8.77 5.50
CA ASN A 79 -0.98 7.77 6.26
C ASN A 79 -2.46 8.17 6.45
N GLN A 80 -2.75 9.46 6.62
CA GLN A 80 -4.13 9.96 6.66
C GLN A 80 -4.84 9.73 5.32
N LEU A 81 -4.20 10.06 4.19
CA LEU A 81 -4.75 9.84 2.85
C LEU A 81 -4.99 8.35 2.58
N LEU A 82 -4.03 7.49 2.96
CA LEU A 82 -4.16 6.04 2.81
C LEU A 82 -5.35 5.48 3.59
N ASN A 83 -5.60 5.99 4.80
CA ASN A 83 -6.76 5.57 5.60
C ASN A 83 -8.09 6.06 5.00
N GLN A 84 -8.13 7.27 4.46
CA GLN A 84 -9.30 7.80 3.75
C GLN A 84 -9.61 6.96 2.50
N GLU A 85 -8.60 6.62 1.72
CA GLU A 85 -8.74 5.75 0.54
C GLU A 85 -9.30 4.38 0.92
N ARG A 86 -8.72 3.74 1.94
CA ARG A 86 -9.22 2.45 2.44
C ARG A 86 -10.69 2.49 2.87
N TYR A 87 -11.11 3.60 3.48
CA TYR A 87 -12.52 3.78 3.85
C TYR A 87 -13.42 3.90 2.61
N GLN A 88 -13.01 4.72 1.63
CA GLN A 88 -13.75 4.89 0.37
C GLN A 88 -13.86 3.57 -0.41
N THR A 89 -12.76 2.81 -0.53
CA THR A 89 -12.76 1.50 -1.21
C THR A 89 -13.70 0.51 -0.53
N ARG A 90 -13.78 0.52 0.82
CA ARG A 90 -14.73 -0.33 1.54
C ARG A 90 -16.18 0.06 1.26
N GLN A 91 -16.49 1.35 1.26
CA GLN A 91 -17.84 1.83 0.96
C GLN A 91 -18.26 1.44 -0.47
N ILE A 92 -17.41 1.72 -1.46
CA ILE A 92 -17.65 1.35 -2.86
C ILE A 92 -17.85 -0.17 -3.02
N ASN A 93 -17.04 -0.98 -2.35
CA ASN A 93 -17.20 -2.43 -2.41
C ASN A 93 -18.51 -2.92 -1.81
N VAL A 94 -18.96 -2.33 -0.69
CA VAL A 94 -20.26 -2.66 -0.08
C VAL A 94 -21.40 -2.29 -1.02
N GLU A 95 -21.37 -1.07 -1.58
CA GLU A 95 -22.37 -0.60 -2.56
C GLU A 95 -22.41 -1.51 -3.80
N LEU A 96 -21.25 -1.87 -4.34
CA LEU A 96 -21.15 -2.75 -5.50
C LEU A 96 -21.70 -4.15 -5.23
N GLN A 97 -21.47 -4.71 -4.03
CA GLN A 97 -22.03 -6.01 -3.65
C GLN A 97 -23.55 -5.95 -3.50
N GLN A 98 -24.07 -4.84 -2.96
CA GLN A 98 -25.51 -4.62 -2.84
C GLN A 98 -26.16 -4.47 -4.23
N GLU A 99 -25.56 -3.70 -5.13
CA GLU A 99 -26.06 -3.53 -6.51
C GLU A 99 -26.01 -4.85 -7.29
N LYS A 100 -24.96 -5.67 -7.10
CA LYS A 100 -24.89 -7.04 -7.66
C LYS A 100 -25.99 -7.95 -7.14
N THR A 101 -26.30 -7.88 -5.85
CA THR A 101 -27.37 -8.67 -5.23
C THR A 101 -28.73 -8.26 -5.78
N ASN A 102 -29.00 -6.95 -5.84
CA ASN A 102 -30.22 -6.40 -6.43
C ASN A 102 -30.40 -6.83 -7.89
N TYR A 103 -29.33 -6.76 -8.70
CA TYR A 103 -29.37 -7.22 -10.09
C TYR A 103 -29.68 -8.71 -10.20
N ARG A 104 -29.02 -9.54 -9.37
CA ARG A 104 -29.27 -10.98 -9.34
C ARG A 104 -30.72 -11.29 -8.98
N ASP A 105 -31.28 -10.61 -7.98
CA ASP A 105 -32.65 -10.81 -7.53
C ASP A 105 -33.66 -10.37 -8.59
N ALA A 106 -33.41 -9.24 -9.26
CA ALA A 106 -34.23 -8.79 -10.38
C ALA A 106 -34.24 -9.81 -11.53
N VAL A 107 -33.08 -10.37 -11.89
CA VAL A 107 -32.97 -11.43 -12.92
C VAL A 107 -33.73 -12.68 -12.50
N ILE A 108 -33.64 -13.11 -11.24
CA ILE A 108 -34.37 -14.26 -10.71
C ILE A 108 -35.89 -14.03 -10.79
N ASN A 109 -36.37 -12.84 -10.40
CA ASN A 109 -37.78 -12.48 -10.46
C ASN A 109 -38.29 -12.47 -11.91
N LEU A 110 -37.52 -11.89 -12.84
CA LEU A 110 -37.81 -11.92 -14.27
C LEU A 110 -37.93 -13.35 -14.83
N VAL A 111 -37.05 -14.27 -14.41
CA VAL A 111 -37.12 -15.67 -14.83
C VAL A 111 -38.38 -16.35 -14.28
N LYS A 112 -38.76 -16.05 -13.03
CA LYS A 112 -40.00 -16.56 -12.41
C LYS A 112 -41.24 -16.08 -13.16
N GLU A 113 -41.33 -14.78 -13.43
CA GLU A 113 -42.44 -14.19 -14.18
C GLU A 113 -42.53 -14.77 -15.60
N LYS A 114 -41.41 -14.86 -16.32
CA LYS A 114 -41.39 -15.48 -17.65
C LYS A 114 -41.85 -16.94 -17.63
N SER A 115 -41.48 -17.70 -16.60
CA SER A 115 -41.93 -19.08 -16.41
C SER A 115 -43.43 -19.16 -16.14
N GLN A 116 -43.95 -18.28 -15.27
CA GLN A 116 -45.40 -18.19 -14.99
C GLN A 116 -46.20 -17.77 -16.23
N ALA A 117 -45.74 -16.76 -16.98
CA ALA A 117 -46.36 -16.33 -18.23
C ALA A 117 -46.40 -17.45 -19.27
N ARG A 118 -45.33 -18.26 -19.38
CA ARG A 118 -45.34 -19.46 -20.25
C ARG A 118 -46.37 -20.49 -19.80
N LYS A 119 -46.46 -20.78 -18.50
CA LYS A 119 -47.47 -21.71 -17.95
C LYS A 119 -48.89 -21.21 -18.24
N ALA A 120 -49.17 -19.93 -18.00
CA ALA A 120 -50.45 -19.31 -18.32
C ALA A 120 -50.78 -19.41 -19.82
N THR A 121 -49.81 -19.10 -20.69
CA THR A 121 -49.97 -19.22 -22.15
C THR A 121 -50.30 -20.65 -22.58
N VAL A 122 -49.63 -21.65 -22.01
CA VAL A 122 -49.90 -23.07 -22.31
C VAL A 122 -51.29 -23.47 -21.84
N ALA A 123 -51.70 -23.06 -20.64
CA ALA A 123 -53.03 -23.33 -20.11
C ALA A 123 -54.15 -22.70 -20.98
N LEU A 124 -53.96 -21.45 -21.39
CA LEU A 124 -54.90 -20.74 -22.28
C LEU A 124 -55.00 -21.42 -23.65
N LYS A 125 -53.86 -21.84 -24.24
CA LYS A 125 -53.87 -22.58 -25.51
C LYS A 125 -54.62 -23.90 -25.40
N LYS A 126 -54.45 -24.64 -24.28
CA LYS A 126 -55.17 -25.89 -24.03
C LYS A 126 -56.68 -25.64 -23.95
N ARG A 127 -57.10 -24.66 -23.15
CA ARG A 127 -58.52 -24.29 -23.00
C ARG A 127 -59.15 -23.82 -24.31
N ALA A 128 -58.44 -23.02 -25.11
CA ALA A 128 -58.91 -22.59 -26.43
C ALA A 128 -59.12 -23.78 -27.39
N LEU A 129 -58.26 -24.80 -27.31
CA LEU A 129 -58.36 -26.00 -28.14
C LEU A 129 -59.53 -26.90 -27.70
N GLU A 130 -59.76 -27.03 -26.38
CA GLU A 130 -60.94 -27.69 -25.81
C GLU A 130 -62.23 -27.02 -26.27
N LEU A 131 -62.32 -25.69 -26.15
CA LEU A 131 -63.48 -24.91 -26.61
C LEU A 131 -63.72 -25.05 -28.12
N LYS A 132 -62.65 -25.03 -28.94
CA LYS A 132 -62.77 -25.24 -30.39
C LYS A 132 -63.34 -26.62 -30.72
N ASN A 133 -62.89 -27.66 -30.02
CA ASN A 133 -63.39 -29.02 -30.22
C ASN A 133 -64.87 -29.14 -29.82
N ASP A 134 -65.26 -28.53 -28.71
CA ASP A 134 -66.65 -28.50 -28.26
C ASP A 134 -67.56 -27.77 -29.25
N LEU A 135 -67.11 -26.60 -29.75
CA LEU A 135 -67.82 -25.82 -30.77
C LEU A 135 -67.97 -26.60 -32.08
N ASN A 136 -66.93 -27.34 -32.51
CA ASN A 136 -67.03 -28.21 -33.67
C ASN A 136 -68.02 -29.37 -33.45
N SER A 137 -68.06 -29.96 -32.26
CA SER A 137 -69.03 -31.00 -31.92
C SER A 137 -70.46 -30.46 -32.00
N LYS A 138 -70.72 -29.29 -31.39
CA LYS A 138 -72.00 -28.59 -31.46
C LYS A 138 -72.39 -28.20 -32.89
N ARG A 139 -71.42 -27.77 -33.70
CA ARG A 139 -71.66 -27.47 -35.13
C ARG A 139 -72.06 -28.71 -35.93
N ASN A 140 -71.45 -29.86 -35.65
CA ASN A 140 -71.82 -31.13 -36.29
C ASN A 140 -73.21 -31.57 -35.87
N GLU A 141 -73.57 -31.39 -34.59
CA GLU A 141 -74.91 -31.64 -34.07
C GLU A 141 -75.96 -30.77 -34.79
N ILE A 142 -75.68 -29.46 -34.97
CA ILE A 142 -76.51 -28.54 -35.74
C ILE A 142 -76.67 -28.97 -37.20
N ASN A 143 -75.58 -29.39 -37.85
CA ASN A 143 -75.65 -29.84 -39.23
C ASN A 143 -76.55 -31.07 -39.36
N ASN A 144 -76.41 -32.04 -38.45
CA ASN A 144 -77.28 -33.22 -38.41
C ASN A 144 -78.75 -32.85 -38.19
N LEU A 145 -79.03 -31.90 -37.28
CA LEU A 145 -80.37 -31.39 -37.06
C LEU A 145 -80.94 -30.70 -38.29
N LYS A 146 -80.14 -29.87 -38.98
CA LYS A 146 -80.52 -29.24 -40.25
C LYS A 146 -80.87 -30.29 -41.29
N THR A 147 -80.06 -31.34 -41.45
CA THR A 147 -80.37 -32.41 -42.40
C THR A 147 -81.69 -33.09 -42.06
N LYS A 148 -81.92 -33.42 -40.78
CA LYS A 148 -83.19 -34.00 -40.31
C LYS A 148 -84.37 -33.07 -40.56
N ILE A 149 -84.21 -31.77 -40.37
CA ILE A 149 -85.23 -30.76 -40.66
C ILE A 149 -85.53 -30.73 -42.15
N THR A 150 -84.52 -30.70 -43.01
CA THR A 150 -84.72 -30.70 -44.47
C THR A 150 -85.42 -31.97 -44.93
N THR A 151 -85.06 -33.13 -44.38
CA THR A 151 -85.76 -34.40 -44.64
C THR A 151 -87.22 -34.33 -44.17
N ALA A 152 -87.47 -33.86 -42.94
CA ALA A 152 -88.83 -33.71 -42.43
C ALA A 152 -89.67 -32.70 -43.21
N GLU A 153 -89.08 -31.59 -43.67
CA GLU A 153 -89.75 -30.58 -44.51
C GLU A 153 -90.07 -31.12 -45.91
N GLN A 154 -89.19 -31.96 -46.47
CA GLN A 154 -89.46 -32.70 -47.71
C GLN A 154 -90.55 -33.76 -47.53
N ASP A 155 -90.53 -34.48 -46.40
CA ASP A 155 -91.49 -35.54 -46.09
C ASP A 155 -92.89 -35.00 -45.75
N LEU A 156 -92.98 -33.78 -45.18
CA LEU A 156 -94.23 -33.18 -44.69
C LEU A 156 -94.79 -32.05 -45.57
N GLY A 157 -94.00 -31.46 -46.48
CA GLY A 157 -94.47 -30.46 -47.44
C GLY A 157 -94.94 -29.13 -46.84
N ILE A 158 -94.54 -28.76 -45.61
CA ILE A 158 -95.04 -27.57 -44.91
C ILE A 158 -93.88 -26.84 -44.19
N GLY A 159 -93.72 -25.53 -44.47
CA GLY A 159 -92.77 -24.66 -43.78
C GLY A 159 -93.22 -24.31 -42.35
N LEU A 160 -92.40 -24.65 -41.35
CA LEU A 160 -92.69 -24.47 -39.92
C LEU A 160 -92.03 -23.18 -39.38
N ASN A 161 -92.84 -22.14 -39.11
CA ASN A 161 -92.41 -20.75 -38.87
C ASN A 161 -92.86 -20.14 -37.52
N ALA A 162 -92.66 -20.78 -36.36
CA ALA A 162 -92.89 -20.05 -35.09
C ALA A 162 -92.02 -20.50 -33.91
N GLU A 163 -91.92 -21.80 -33.66
CA GLU A 163 -91.11 -22.32 -32.53
C GLU A 163 -89.61 -22.27 -32.81
N LYS A 164 -89.21 -22.38 -34.08
CA LYS A 164 -87.81 -22.35 -34.53
C LYS A 164 -87.17 -20.95 -34.48
N GLU A 165 -87.99 -19.89 -34.49
CA GLU A 165 -87.50 -18.50 -34.46
C GLU A 165 -86.98 -18.12 -33.07
N LYS A 166 -87.65 -18.60 -32.00
CA LYS A 166 -87.16 -18.45 -30.61
C LYS A 166 -85.85 -19.19 -30.36
N GLU A 167 -85.70 -20.41 -30.86
CA GLU A 167 -84.43 -21.15 -30.74
C GLU A 167 -83.30 -20.43 -31.49
N ARG A 168 -83.61 -19.83 -32.65
CA ARG A 168 -82.64 -19.08 -33.44
C ARG A 168 -82.14 -17.83 -32.70
N ASP A 169 -83.04 -17.07 -32.10
CA ASP A 169 -82.70 -15.86 -31.33
C ASP A 169 -81.91 -16.18 -30.05
N GLU A 170 -82.24 -17.28 -29.37
CA GLU A 170 -81.52 -17.73 -28.18
C GLU A 170 -80.10 -18.21 -28.54
N PHE A 171 -79.93 -18.87 -29.69
CA PHE A 171 -78.62 -19.23 -30.24
C PHE A 171 -77.81 -18.02 -30.71
N GLU A 172 -78.45 -17.00 -31.29
CA GLU A 172 -77.77 -15.78 -31.71
C GLU A 172 -77.24 -15.00 -30.50
N SER A 173 -77.99 -14.98 -29.39
CA SER A 173 -77.51 -14.45 -28.10
C SER A 173 -76.31 -15.23 -27.55
N GLN A 174 -76.31 -16.56 -27.64
CA GLN A 174 -75.15 -17.37 -27.22
C GLN A 174 -73.91 -17.13 -28.09
N LEU A 175 -74.10 -16.94 -29.40
CA LEU A 175 -73.02 -16.62 -30.33
C LEU A 175 -72.41 -15.25 -30.02
N VAL A 176 -73.25 -14.24 -29.77
CA VAL A 176 -72.81 -12.90 -29.37
C VAL A 176 -72.07 -12.95 -28.03
N HIS A 177 -72.53 -13.75 -27.07
CA HIS A 177 -71.86 -13.90 -25.78
C HIS A 177 -70.46 -14.53 -25.94
N ALA A 178 -70.34 -15.60 -26.73
CA ALA A 178 -69.05 -16.24 -27.01
C ALA A 178 -68.08 -15.32 -27.78
N GLN A 179 -68.58 -14.49 -28.70
CA GLN A 179 -67.77 -13.48 -29.38
C GLN A 179 -67.30 -12.37 -28.43
N THR A 180 -68.13 -11.98 -27.47
CA THR A 180 -67.80 -10.97 -26.45
C THR A 180 -66.75 -11.47 -25.47
N GLU A 181 -66.86 -12.72 -25.01
CA GLU A 181 -65.83 -13.35 -24.18
C GLU A 181 -64.49 -13.45 -24.90
N SER A 182 -64.48 -13.81 -26.19
CA SER A 182 -63.27 -13.86 -27.02
C SER A 182 -62.57 -12.48 -27.13
N ARG A 183 -63.35 -11.38 -27.24
CA ARG A 183 -62.81 -10.01 -27.19
C ARG A 183 -62.20 -9.68 -25.82
N ASN A 184 -62.88 -10.00 -24.73
CA ASN A 184 -62.34 -9.79 -23.38
C ASN A 184 -61.03 -10.56 -23.13
N TYR A 185 -60.90 -11.78 -23.64
CA TYR A 185 -59.64 -12.54 -23.56
C TYR A 185 -58.51 -11.91 -24.38
N LYS A 186 -58.84 -11.31 -25.53
CA LYS A 186 -57.88 -10.57 -26.35
C LYS A 186 -57.38 -9.30 -25.62
N GLU A 187 -58.27 -8.56 -24.99
CA GLU A 187 -57.94 -7.38 -24.18
C GLU A 187 -57.11 -7.75 -22.93
N GLN A 188 -57.39 -8.87 -22.26
CA GLN A 188 -56.56 -9.38 -21.15
C GLN A 188 -55.16 -9.82 -21.60
N LEU A 189 -54.99 -10.30 -22.84
CA LEU A 189 -53.68 -10.56 -23.43
C LEU A 189 -52.92 -9.26 -23.73
N GLU A 190 -53.64 -8.20 -24.13
CA GLU A 190 -53.11 -6.85 -24.34
C GLU A 190 -52.73 -6.14 -23.03
N GLN A 191 -53.29 -6.57 -21.89
CA GLN A 191 -52.84 -6.20 -20.54
C GLN A 191 -51.51 -6.86 -20.12
N GLN A 192 -50.85 -7.66 -20.96
CA GLN A 192 -49.41 -8.01 -20.81
C GLN A 192 -48.46 -6.80 -21.00
N LYS A 193 -48.85 -5.63 -20.50
CA LYS A 193 -48.04 -4.41 -20.45
C LYS A 193 -46.79 -4.58 -19.59
N ASP A 194 -46.81 -5.45 -18.59
CA ASP A 194 -45.67 -5.67 -17.69
C ASP A 194 -44.40 -6.17 -18.39
N TYR A 195 -44.49 -7.00 -19.44
CA TYR A 195 -43.27 -7.53 -20.05
C TYR A 195 -42.47 -6.47 -20.82
N GLN A 196 -43.15 -5.58 -21.55
CA GLN A 196 -42.47 -4.50 -22.29
C GLN A 196 -41.94 -3.43 -21.33
N GLU A 197 -42.68 -3.14 -20.27
CA GLU A 197 -42.30 -2.16 -19.26
C GLU A 197 -41.08 -2.64 -18.45
N VAL A 198 -41.08 -3.90 -17.99
CA VAL A 198 -39.91 -4.50 -17.31
C VAL A 198 -38.72 -4.67 -18.26
N LYS A 199 -38.96 -4.95 -19.55
CA LYS A 199 -37.90 -4.99 -20.56
C LYS A 199 -37.26 -3.61 -20.76
N GLN A 200 -38.07 -2.56 -20.82
CA GLN A 200 -37.60 -1.17 -20.89
C GLN A 200 -36.83 -0.78 -19.63
N GLU A 201 -37.33 -1.13 -18.44
CA GLU A 201 -36.64 -0.87 -17.17
C GLU A 201 -35.28 -1.56 -17.11
N ARG A 202 -35.20 -2.84 -17.52
CA ARG A 202 -33.94 -3.56 -17.65
C ARG A 202 -32.96 -2.87 -18.61
N ASP A 203 -33.43 -2.42 -19.77
CA ASP A 203 -32.58 -1.75 -20.77
C ASP A 203 -32.09 -0.40 -20.27
N GLN A 204 -32.92 0.35 -19.54
CA GLN A 204 -32.52 1.57 -18.85
C GLN A 204 -31.47 1.28 -17.76
N LEU A 205 -31.68 0.27 -16.93
CA LEU A 205 -30.74 -0.14 -15.89
C LEU A 205 -29.40 -0.60 -16.48
N LYS A 206 -29.42 -1.34 -17.59
CA LYS A 206 -28.20 -1.75 -18.30
C LYS A 206 -27.42 -0.53 -18.82
N THR A 207 -28.14 0.45 -19.35
CA THR A 207 -27.53 1.69 -19.84
C THR A 207 -26.91 2.49 -18.68
N LYS A 208 -27.62 2.62 -17.56
CA LYS A 208 -27.11 3.27 -16.33
C LYS A 208 -25.90 2.54 -15.74
N LEU A 209 -25.90 1.21 -15.74
CA LEU A 209 -24.78 0.39 -15.28
C LEU A 209 -23.54 0.66 -16.13
N ASN A 210 -23.66 0.58 -17.46
CA ASN A 210 -22.56 0.84 -18.38
C ASN A 210 -22.03 2.28 -18.23
N GLN A 211 -22.92 3.25 -18.02
CA GLN A 211 -22.54 4.64 -17.81
C GLN A 211 -21.73 4.80 -16.53
N LYS A 212 -22.19 4.23 -15.40
CA LYS A 212 -21.45 4.23 -14.13
C LYS A 212 -20.08 3.54 -14.26
N GLU A 213 -20.00 2.45 -15.01
CA GLU A 213 -18.74 1.73 -15.22
C GLU A 213 -17.73 2.58 -16.01
N ILE A 214 -18.20 3.30 -17.03
CA ILE A 214 -17.38 4.27 -17.78
C ILE A 214 -16.94 5.43 -16.86
N GLU A 215 -17.85 5.99 -16.07
CA GLU A 215 -17.55 7.07 -15.11
C GLU A 215 -16.52 6.63 -14.06
N TYR A 216 -16.67 5.42 -13.52
CA TYR A 216 -15.74 4.84 -12.57
C TYR A 216 -14.34 4.66 -13.17
N ASN A 217 -14.26 4.05 -14.37
CA ASN A 217 -12.98 3.84 -15.05
C ASN A 217 -12.29 5.17 -15.39
N ASN A 218 -13.05 6.17 -15.85
CA ASN A 218 -12.52 7.51 -16.11
C ASN A 218 -12.01 8.18 -14.81
N SER A 219 -12.74 8.03 -13.70
CA SER A 219 -12.32 8.56 -12.40
C SER A 219 -11.05 7.88 -11.89
N LEU A 220 -10.94 6.56 -12.07
CA LEU A 220 -9.76 5.79 -11.69
C LEU A 220 -8.54 6.25 -12.50
N GLN A 221 -8.68 6.37 -13.82
CA GLN A 221 -7.62 6.82 -14.71
C GLN A 221 -7.17 8.26 -14.42
N GLN A 222 -8.11 9.16 -14.11
CA GLN A 222 -7.77 10.52 -13.68
C GLN A 222 -6.96 10.53 -12.37
N LYS A 223 -7.34 9.70 -11.40
CA LYS A 223 -6.60 9.59 -10.13
C LYS A 223 -5.21 8.97 -10.32
N GLU A 224 -5.10 7.93 -11.14
CA GLU A 224 -3.81 7.35 -11.51
C GLU A 224 -2.88 8.41 -12.13
N ASN A 225 -3.38 9.20 -13.08
CA ASN A 225 -2.62 10.28 -13.70
C ASN A 225 -2.21 11.36 -12.69
N GLN A 226 -3.08 11.71 -11.73
CA GLN A 226 -2.75 12.64 -10.64
C GLN A 226 -1.63 12.10 -9.75
N ILE A 227 -1.70 10.82 -9.36
CA ILE A 227 -0.68 10.16 -8.54
C ILE A 227 0.65 10.12 -9.30
N ILE A 228 0.64 9.71 -10.57
CA ILE A 228 1.84 9.67 -11.43
C ILE A 228 2.47 11.06 -11.54
N THR A 229 1.69 12.08 -11.88
CA THR A 229 2.17 13.48 -11.99
C THR A 229 2.80 13.94 -10.67
N LYS A 230 2.17 13.60 -9.54
CA LYS A 230 2.68 13.94 -8.22
C LYS A 230 4.02 13.23 -7.94
N ILE A 231 4.15 11.94 -8.23
CA ILE A 231 5.42 11.20 -8.07
C ILE A 231 6.52 11.80 -8.94
N ILE A 232 6.24 12.09 -10.21
CA ILE A 232 7.20 12.71 -11.14
C ILE A 232 7.70 14.05 -10.61
N SER A 233 6.79 14.90 -10.12
CA SER A 233 7.12 16.23 -9.59
C SER A 233 7.88 16.18 -8.25
N GLU A 234 7.47 15.33 -7.31
CA GLU A 234 8.09 15.21 -5.98
C GLU A 234 9.49 14.58 -6.07
N LEU A 235 9.67 13.57 -6.93
CA LEU A 235 10.95 12.89 -7.11
C LEU A 235 11.85 13.53 -8.18
N LYS A 236 11.34 14.54 -8.90
CA LYS A 236 12.02 15.23 -10.01
C LYS A 236 12.57 14.24 -11.05
N LEU A 237 11.71 13.32 -11.50
CA LEU A 237 12.12 12.19 -12.36
C LEU A 237 12.54 12.62 -13.78
N GLY A 238 12.26 13.86 -14.18
CA GLY A 238 12.55 14.35 -15.55
C GLY A 238 11.70 13.67 -16.63
N LEU A 239 10.62 13.00 -16.23
CA LEU A 239 9.64 12.38 -17.13
C LEU A 239 8.56 13.38 -17.51
N ASP A 240 7.96 13.18 -18.68
CA ASP A 240 6.80 13.96 -19.12
C ASP A 240 5.58 13.69 -18.23
N LYS A 241 4.64 14.64 -18.15
CA LYS A 241 3.40 14.53 -17.37
C LYS A 241 2.47 13.43 -17.86
N GLU A 242 2.65 12.98 -19.10
CA GLU A 242 1.91 11.86 -19.71
C GLU A 242 2.62 10.51 -19.54
N ALA A 243 3.72 10.44 -18.78
CA ALA A 243 4.40 9.17 -18.54
C ALA A 243 3.48 8.17 -17.83
N ASN A 244 3.56 6.92 -18.24
CA ASN A 244 2.78 5.84 -17.62
C ASN A 244 3.45 5.33 -16.33
N LEU A 245 2.70 4.55 -15.54
CA LEU A 245 3.19 4.03 -14.25
C LEU A 245 4.49 3.22 -14.38
N GLU A 246 4.62 2.46 -15.47
CA GLU A 246 5.76 1.58 -15.69
C GLU A 246 7.06 2.38 -15.93
N GLN A 247 6.98 3.43 -16.75
CA GLN A 247 8.08 4.38 -16.98
C GLN A 247 8.51 5.08 -15.68
N VAL A 248 7.54 5.47 -14.84
CA VAL A 248 7.82 6.06 -13.53
C VAL A 248 8.54 5.08 -12.62
N LEU A 249 8.06 3.83 -12.55
CA LEU A 249 8.66 2.79 -11.72
C LEU A 249 10.09 2.47 -12.13
N ASP A 250 10.38 2.38 -13.42
CA ASP A 250 11.72 2.09 -13.90
C ASP A 250 12.69 3.25 -13.61
N LYS A 251 12.25 4.50 -13.74
CA LYS A 251 13.08 5.65 -13.35
C LYS A 251 13.33 5.72 -11.85
N VAL A 252 12.34 5.36 -11.04
CA VAL A 252 12.50 5.25 -9.58
C VAL A 252 13.50 4.14 -9.23
N LYS A 253 13.44 2.98 -9.90
CA LYS A 253 14.43 1.90 -9.73
C LYS A 253 15.85 2.37 -10.09
N GLU A 254 16.02 3.06 -11.22
CA GLU A 254 17.32 3.64 -11.61
C GLU A 254 17.86 4.60 -10.54
N LEU A 255 17.01 5.47 -9.97
CA LEU A 255 17.41 6.38 -8.91
C LEU A 255 17.80 5.65 -7.62
N ILE A 256 17.13 4.54 -7.29
CA ILE A 256 17.47 3.72 -6.12
C ILE A 256 18.80 3.00 -6.34
N ILE A 257 19.02 2.42 -7.53
CA ILE A 257 20.24 1.70 -7.88
C ILE A 257 21.45 2.65 -7.91
N ASN A 258 21.30 3.83 -8.53
CA ASN A 258 22.36 4.84 -8.62
C ASN A 258 22.64 5.58 -7.30
N LYS A 259 21.71 5.55 -6.34
CA LYS A 259 21.90 6.15 -5.01
C LYS A 259 22.24 5.15 -3.92
N ASN A 260 22.46 3.86 -4.21
CA ASN A 260 22.73 2.91 -3.14
C ASN A 260 24.04 3.29 -2.43
N PRO A 261 23.96 3.91 -1.23
CA PRO A 261 25.14 4.47 -0.58
C PRO A 261 26.06 3.34 -0.11
N GLU A 262 25.52 2.13 0.09
CA GLU A 262 26.28 0.93 0.41
C GLU A 262 27.30 0.58 -0.67
N THR A 263 26.96 0.70 -1.96
CA THR A 263 27.90 0.33 -3.03
C THR A 263 29.07 1.31 -3.07
N ILE A 264 28.80 2.61 -2.95
CA ILE A 264 29.84 3.65 -2.89
C ILE A 264 30.68 3.51 -1.60
N LEU A 265 30.04 3.23 -0.46
CA LEU A 265 30.74 3.03 0.81
C LEU A 265 31.63 1.78 0.76
N HIS A 266 31.15 0.68 0.18
CA HIS A 266 31.93 -0.55 0.03
C HIS A 266 33.12 -0.36 -0.91
N GLN A 267 32.96 0.43 -1.97
CA GLN A 267 34.05 0.76 -2.89
C GLN A 267 35.11 1.63 -2.19
N GLN A 268 34.69 2.63 -1.41
CA GLN A 268 35.58 3.47 -0.61
C GLN A 268 36.28 2.69 0.51
N ILE A 269 35.59 1.77 1.19
CA ILE A 269 36.17 0.88 2.20
C ILE A 269 37.22 -0.03 1.55
N ALA A 270 36.91 -0.64 0.40
CA ALA A 270 37.84 -1.51 -0.31
C ALA A 270 39.10 -0.76 -0.79
N GLU A 271 38.98 0.51 -1.21
CA GLU A 271 40.13 1.35 -1.54
C GLU A 271 40.97 1.69 -0.30
N LYS A 272 40.32 2.03 0.82
CA LYS A 272 41.01 2.32 2.08
C LYS A 272 41.71 1.09 2.66
N ASP A 273 41.13 -0.10 2.53
CA ASP A 273 41.75 -1.35 2.96
C ASP A 273 42.99 -1.69 2.12
N LYS A 274 42.97 -1.40 0.81
CA LYS A 274 44.17 -1.52 -0.05
C LYS A 274 45.27 -0.54 0.37
N GLU A 275 44.90 0.69 0.74
CA GLU A 275 45.84 1.71 1.22
C GLU A 275 46.46 1.31 2.57
N ILE A 276 45.64 0.83 3.52
CA ILE A 276 46.10 0.30 4.81
C ILE A 276 47.04 -0.89 4.61
N LYS A 277 46.73 -1.80 3.68
CA LYS A 277 47.59 -2.95 3.38
C LYS A 277 48.96 -2.52 2.86
N LYS A 278 49.02 -1.55 1.94
CA LYS A 278 50.29 -0.97 1.46
C LYS A 278 51.09 -0.31 2.58
N LEU A 279 50.44 0.43 3.47
CA LEU A 279 51.10 1.05 4.63
C LEU A 279 51.63 0.00 5.62
N ARG A 280 50.91 -1.11 5.82
CA ARG A 280 51.38 -2.23 6.65
C ARG A 280 52.60 -2.93 6.03
N GLU A 281 52.58 -3.21 4.73
CA GLU A 281 53.72 -3.80 4.02
C GLU A 281 54.95 -2.88 3.99
N GLN A 282 54.74 -1.55 3.91
CA GLN A 282 55.81 -0.57 4.05
C GLN A 282 56.35 -0.49 5.48
N ASN A 283 55.47 -0.60 6.49
CA ASN A 283 55.89 -0.59 7.89
C ASN A 283 56.61 -1.89 8.28
N GLU A 284 56.20 -3.06 7.79
CA GLU A 284 56.93 -4.32 8.00
C GLU A 284 58.37 -4.25 7.46
N LYS A 285 58.58 -3.59 6.31
CA LYS A 285 59.93 -3.39 5.74
C LYS A 285 60.79 -2.41 6.55
N ASN A 286 60.18 -1.53 7.34
CA ASN A 286 60.85 -0.54 8.17
C ASN A 286 60.89 -0.91 9.67
N TYR A 287 60.30 -2.05 10.07
CA TYR A 287 60.28 -2.49 11.46
C TYR A 287 61.61 -3.17 11.80
N LEU A 288 62.56 -2.37 12.32
CA LEU A 288 63.72 -2.94 12.99
C LEU A 288 63.23 -3.62 14.28
N PRO A 289 63.44 -4.94 14.46
CA PRO A 289 63.00 -5.63 15.66
C PRO A 289 63.59 -4.94 16.89
N ILE A 290 62.72 -4.63 17.86
CA ILE A 290 63.13 -4.01 19.12
C ILE A 290 64.22 -4.88 19.74
N THR A 291 65.37 -4.27 19.99
CA THR A 291 66.49 -4.97 20.61
C THR A 291 66.40 -4.86 22.13
N ARG A 292 66.91 -5.88 22.84
CA ARG A 292 66.96 -5.89 24.31
C ARG A 292 67.60 -4.62 24.88
N LYS A 293 68.66 -4.12 24.25
CA LYS A 293 69.34 -2.86 24.63
C LYS A 293 68.43 -1.62 24.52
N GLN A 294 67.56 -1.56 23.51
CA GLN A 294 66.62 -0.44 23.35
C GLN A 294 65.53 -0.45 24.42
N VAL A 295 65.00 -1.64 24.76
CA VAL A 295 64.03 -1.80 25.85
C VAL A 295 64.65 -1.41 27.18
N GLU A 296 65.86 -1.90 27.45
CA GLU A 296 66.59 -1.59 28.68
C GLU A 296 66.84 -0.08 28.82
N LYS A 297 67.29 0.59 27.75
CA LYS A 297 67.49 2.04 27.73
C LYS A 297 66.19 2.80 28.00
N LYS A 298 65.07 2.38 27.39
CA LYS A 298 63.77 3.02 27.59
C LYS A 298 63.24 2.82 29.02
N ILE A 299 63.27 1.60 29.55
CA ILE A 299 62.85 1.32 30.94
C ILE A 299 63.70 2.12 31.94
N LYS A 300 65.03 2.20 31.74
CA LYS A 300 65.92 3.04 32.55
C LYS A 300 65.57 4.52 32.44
N SER A 301 65.26 5.02 31.24
CA SER A 301 64.86 6.42 31.05
C SER A 301 63.53 6.79 31.72
N LEU A 302 62.65 5.81 31.92
CA LEU A 302 61.39 5.98 32.64
C LEU A 302 61.56 5.94 34.18
N GLY A 303 62.80 5.85 34.67
CA GLY A 303 63.10 5.82 36.10
C GLY A 303 62.73 4.51 36.79
N ILE A 304 62.38 3.48 36.03
CA ILE A 304 61.95 2.17 36.55
C ILE A 304 63.21 1.38 36.93
N LYS A 305 63.74 1.60 38.13
CA LYS A 305 64.87 0.83 38.69
C LYS A 305 64.35 -0.40 39.43
N SER A 306 64.14 -1.50 38.72
CA SER A 306 63.71 -2.76 39.33
C SER A 306 64.54 -3.93 38.83
N SER A 307 65.35 -4.49 39.73
CA SER A 307 66.14 -5.71 39.50
C SER A 307 65.27 -6.91 39.11
N ILE A 308 63.96 -6.84 39.38
CA ILE A 308 62.96 -7.86 39.03
C ILE A 308 62.69 -7.86 37.51
N TYR A 309 62.63 -6.69 36.88
CA TYR A 309 62.37 -6.60 35.43
C TYR A 309 63.60 -6.99 34.61
N GLU A 310 64.81 -6.70 35.11
CA GLU A 310 66.06 -7.10 34.46
C GLU A 310 66.20 -8.62 34.39
N LYS A 311 65.90 -9.34 35.48
CA LYS A 311 65.92 -10.81 35.50
C LYS A 311 64.91 -11.43 34.53
N LYS A 312 63.68 -10.89 34.48
CA LYS A 312 62.66 -11.37 33.53
C LYS A 312 63.05 -11.09 32.08
N MET A 313 63.63 -9.92 31.80
CA MET A 313 64.05 -9.55 30.45
C MET A 313 65.14 -10.48 29.89
N LEU A 314 66.04 -10.97 30.76
CA LEU A 314 67.09 -11.93 30.37
C LEU A 314 66.54 -13.28 29.91
N GLN A 315 65.35 -13.67 30.38
CA GLN A 315 64.71 -14.95 30.07
C GLN A 315 63.92 -14.92 28.75
N LEU A 316 63.68 -13.75 28.14
CA LEU A 316 62.91 -13.63 26.90
C LEU A 316 63.79 -13.93 25.70
N THR A 317 63.34 -14.83 24.83
CA THR A 317 64.14 -15.37 23.73
C THR A 317 63.76 -14.81 22.37
N SER A 318 62.54 -14.29 22.22
CA SER A 318 62.07 -13.71 20.95
C SER A 318 61.85 -12.18 21.02
N PRO A 319 61.97 -11.46 19.89
CA PRO A 319 61.63 -10.04 19.81
C PRO A 319 60.16 -9.76 20.20
N GLN A 320 59.24 -10.67 19.86
CA GLN A 320 57.82 -10.55 20.20
C GLN A 320 57.57 -10.65 21.70
N GLU A 321 58.24 -11.61 22.38
CA GLU A 321 58.21 -11.74 23.84
C GLU A 321 58.76 -10.48 24.52
N LEU A 322 59.83 -9.91 23.97
CA LEU A 322 60.45 -8.70 24.48
C LEU A 322 59.53 -7.47 24.33
N GLU A 323 58.82 -7.36 23.21
CA GLU A 323 57.85 -6.28 22.97
C GLU A 323 56.63 -6.41 23.90
N ASN A 324 56.07 -7.61 24.01
CA ASN A 324 54.96 -7.88 24.93
C ASN A 324 55.33 -7.56 26.38
N PHE A 325 56.52 -7.97 26.81
CA PHE A 325 57.05 -7.66 28.13
C PHE A 325 57.21 -6.15 28.35
N TYR A 326 57.73 -5.41 27.36
CA TYR A 326 57.86 -3.96 27.45
C TYR A 326 56.50 -3.26 27.62
N GLN A 327 55.49 -3.68 26.86
CA GLN A 327 54.13 -3.15 26.98
C GLN A 327 53.51 -3.47 28.35
N GLU A 328 53.72 -4.70 28.86
CA GLU A 328 53.26 -5.10 30.19
C GLU A 328 53.87 -4.24 31.29
N VAL A 329 55.20 -4.03 31.26
CA VAL A 329 55.91 -3.22 32.25
C VAL A 329 55.41 -1.77 32.23
N ILE A 330 55.25 -1.17 31.05
CA ILE A 330 54.74 0.21 30.93
C ILE A 330 53.33 0.32 31.50
N ASN A 331 52.43 -0.57 31.09
CA ASN A 331 51.04 -0.53 31.53
C ASN A 331 50.93 -0.69 33.05
N LYS A 332 51.77 -1.54 33.64
CA LYS A 332 51.84 -1.75 35.09
C LYS A 332 52.34 -0.51 35.83
N GLU A 333 53.40 0.14 35.35
CA GLU A 333 53.94 1.34 36.01
C GLU A 333 53.05 2.57 35.81
N ILE A 334 52.40 2.73 34.64
CA ILE A 334 51.37 3.76 34.43
C ILE A 334 50.21 3.53 35.41
N SER A 335 49.78 2.29 35.61
CA SER A 335 48.69 1.97 36.54
C SER A 335 49.04 2.31 37.98
N LYS A 336 50.27 2.02 38.42
CA LYS A 336 50.76 2.43 39.75
C LYS A 336 50.82 3.94 39.92
N SER A 337 51.30 4.66 38.90
CA SER A 337 51.37 6.13 38.91
C SER A 337 49.96 6.74 39.02
N ARG A 338 48.99 6.24 38.24
CA ARG A 338 47.58 6.64 38.35
C ARG A 338 46.97 6.32 39.72
N GLU A 339 47.35 5.22 40.34
CA GLU A 339 46.88 4.86 41.68
C GLU A 339 47.44 5.80 42.76
N GLN A 340 48.73 6.18 42.64
CA GLN A 340 49.34 7.19 43.50
C GLN A 340 48.69 8.56 43.30
N GLU A 341 48.46 8.98 42.07
CA GLU A 341 47.76 10.22 41.73
C GLU A 341 46.35 10.24 42.35
N ARG A 342 45.60 9.12 42.27
CA ARG A 342 44.31 8.99 42.95
C ARG A 342 44.41 9.11 44.47
N LYS A 343 45.43 8.52 45.10
CA LYS A 343 45.67 8.63 46.55
C LYS A 343 45.99 10.06 46.96
N VAL A 344 46.83 10.77 46.19
CA VAL A 344 47.14 12.20 46.42
C VAL A 344 45.91 13.07 46.24
N ASN A 345 45.13 12.85 45.18
CA ASN A 345 43.89 13.60 44.94
C ASN A 345 42.84 13.36 46.04
N ASN A 346 42.76 12.15 46.59
CA ASN A 346 41.88 11.85 47.72
C ASN A 346 42.34 12.52 49.03
N LEU A 347 43.65 12.73 49.22
CA LEU A 347 44.19 13.44 50.39
C LEU A 347 43.98 14.97 50.28
N ASN A 348 43.99 15.54 49.06
CA ASN A 348 43.70 16.95 48.81
C ASN A 348 42.21 17.33 48.88
N ILE A 349 41.30 16.38 49.18
CA ILE A 349 39.88 16.64 49.42
C ILE A 349 39.59 16.77 50.94
N VAL A 350 40.58 16.52 51.82
CA VAL A 350 40.41 16.54 53.30
C VAL A 350 41.10 17.75 53.96
N LEU A 351 41.49 18.77 53.19
CA LEU A 351 41.83 20.12 53.67
C LEU A 351 40.90 21.12 53.00
#